data_AF-A0AA42Z721-F1
#
_entry.id   AF-A0AA42Z721-F1
#
_cell.length_a   1.000
_cell.length_b   1.000
_cell.length_c   1.000
_cell.angle_alpha   90.00
_cell.angle_beta   90.00
_cell.angle_gamma   90.00
#
_symmetry.space_group_name_H-M   'P 1'
#
loop_
_entity.id
_entity.type
_entity.pdbx_description
1 polymer ?
#
loop_
_entity_poly.entity_id
_entity_poly.type
_entity_poly.pdbx_seq_one_letter_code
_entity_poly.pdbx_strand_id
1 'polypeptide(L)' 'RPLLTLKEKAAFLAEAADKDYILFLEHDAHHELCTLQHTERGVRLKHTHTFNEIFG' A
#
# COMPACT_ATOMS: atom_id res chain seq x y z
N ARG A 1 -13.62 -10.82 -15.89
CA ARG A 1 -12.54 -10.32 -16.77
C ARG A 1 -11.37 -9.85 -15.90
N PRO A 2 -10.32 -10.65 -15.74
CA PRO A 2 -9.21 -10.38 -14.81
C PRO A 2 -8.36 -9.13 -15.16
N LEU A 3 -8.46 -8.61 -16.39
CA LEU A 3 -7.71 -7.41 -16.81
C LEU A 3 -8.27 -6.09 -16.25
N LEU A 4 -9.56 -6.02 -15.94
CA LEU A 4 -10.17 -4.79 -15.42
C LEU A 4 -9.73 -4.52 -13.98
N THR A 5 -9.74 -5.57 -13.15
CA THR A 5 -9.33 -5.53 -11.75
C THR A 5 -7.84 -5.23 -11.58
N LEU A 6 -6.99 -5.64 -12.54
CA LEU A 6 -5.56 -5.27 -12.54
C LEU A 6 -5.34 -3.77 -12.77
N LYS A 7 -6.13 -3.14 -13.64
CA LYS A 7 -6.03 -1.69 -13.89
C LYS A 7 -6.54 -0.87 -12.71
N GLU A 8 -7.64 -1.28 -12.11
CA GLU A 8 -8.20 -0.65 -10.90
C GLU A 8 -7.20 -0.72 -9.74
N LYS A 9 -6.59 -1.89 -9.52
CA LYS A 9 -5.55 -2.07 -8.51
C LYS A 9 -4.35 -1.17 -8.75
N ALA A 10 -3.87 -1.07 -9.99
CA ALA A 10 -2.73 -0.22 -10.32
C ALA A 10 -3.03 1.26 -10.07
N ALA A 11 -4.22 1.74 -10.45
CA ALA A 11 -4.65 3.11 -10.20
C ALA A 11 -4.76 3.41 -8.69
N PHE A 12 -5.36 2.50 -7.92
CA PHE A 12 -5.47 2.62 -6.47
C PHE A 12 -4.10 2.69 -5.77
N LEU A 13 -3.18 1.79 -6.13
CA LEU A 13 -1.83 1.78 -5.54
C LEU A 13 -1.04 3.04 -5.89
N ALA A 14 -1.23 3.58 -7.10
CA ALA A 14 -0.62 4.84 -7.50
C ALA A 14 -1.17 6.01 -6.68
N GLU A 15 -2.49 6.12 -6.55
CA GLU A 15 -3.12 7.14 -5.71
C GLU A 15 -2.67 7.04 -4.25
N ALA A 16 -2.57 5.83 -3.71
CA ALA A 16 -2.09 5.59 -2.35
C ALA A 16 -0.64 6.05 -2.17
N ALA A 17 0.22 5.88 -3.18
CA ALA A 17 1.60 6.39 -3.16
C ALA A 17 1.66 7.92 -3.35
N ASP A 18 0.76 8.52 -4.14
CA ASP A 18 0.71 9.97 -4.38
C ASP A 18 0.19 10.76 -3.18
N LYS A 19 -0.74 10.17 -2.43
CA LYS A 19 -1.41 10.80 -1.29
C LYS A 19 -0.90 10.32 0.07
N ASP A 20 0.22 9.59 0.09
CA ASP A 20 0.83 9.00 1.29
C ASP A 20 -0.19 8.24 2.17
N TYR A 21 -1.05 7.43 1.55
CA TYR A 21 -2.00 6.61 2.28
C TYR A 21 -1.29 5.53 3.10
N ILE A 22 -1.85 5.25 4.28
CA ILE A 22 -1.49 4.09 5.09
C ILE A 22 -2.48 2.97 4.75
N LEU A 23 -1.97 1.87 4.19
CA LEU A 23 -2.76 0.69 3.85
C LEU A 23 -2.70 -0.31 4.99
N PHE A 24 -3.86 -0.82 5.40
CA PHE A 24 -3.97 -1.88 6.39
C PHE A 24 -3.94 -3.27 5.73
N LEU A 25 -3.08 -4.15 6.23
CA LEU A 25 -2.85 -5.50 5.75
C LEU A 25 -3.38 -6.50 6.79
N GLU A 26 -4.66 -6.86 6.70
CA GLU A 26 -5.37 -7.73 7.65
C GLU A 26 -4.71 -9.11 7.91
N HIS A 27 -3.86 -9.59 7.01
CA HIS A 27 -3.25 -10.92 7.10
C HIS A 27 -1.83 -10.94 7.68
N ASP A 28 -1.19 -9.78 7.89
CA ASP A 28 0.16 -9.69 8.43
C ASP A 28 0.13 -9.11 9.86
N ALA A 29 0.26 -9.98 10.86
CA ALA A 29 0.21 -9.61 12.27
C ALA A 29 1.44 -8.81 12.77
N HIS A 30 2.50 -8.70 11.97
CA HIS A 30 3.72 -7.98 12.33
C HIS A 30 3.86 -6.67 11.56
N HIS A 31 3.27 -6.57 10.38
CA HIS A 31 3.32 -5.40 9.51
C HIS A 31 1.93 -5.03 9.02
N GLU A 32 1.05 -4.80 9.99
CA GLU A 32 -0.36 -4.51 9.78
C GLU A 32 -0.59 -3.25 8.95
N LEU A 33 0.37 -2.33 8.90
CA LEU A 33 0.28 -1.07 8.16
C LEU A 33 1.45 -0.94 7.17
N CYS A 34 1.20 -0.37 6.00
CA CYS A 34 2.27 -0.02 5.07
C CYS A 34 1.99 1.26 4.29
N THR A 35 3.06 1.91 3.86
CA THR A 35 3.04 3.04 2.92
C THR A 35 3.70 2.64 1.61
N LEU A 36 3.33 3.33 0.53
CA LEU A 36 3.80 3.03 -0.82
C LEU A 36 4.64 4.19 -1.39
N GLN A 37 5.49 3.88 -2.37
CA GLN A 37 6.26 4.85 -3.12
C GLN A 37 6.30 4.50 -4.60
N HIS A 38 6.45 5.52 -5.44
CA HIS A 38 6.74 5.34 -6.85
C HIS A 38 8.19 4.95 -7.08
N THR A 39 8.41 4.00 -7.99
CA THR A 39 9.73 3.60 -8.46
C THR A 39 9.71 3.54 -9.98
N GLU A 40 10.88 3.45 -10.62
CA GLU A 40 11.01 3.26 -12.08
C GLU A 40 10.27 2.02 -12.59
N ARG A 41 9.98 1.05 -11.71
CA ARG A 41 9.25 -0.19 -12.02
C ARG A 41 7.82 -0.22 -11.46
N GLY A 42 7.25 0.97 -11.22
CA GLY A 42 5.90 1.18 -10.68
C GLY A 42 5.87 1.31 -9.16
N VAL A 43 4.68 1.20 -8.58
CA VAL A 43 4.49 1.37 -7.13
C VAL A 43 5.08 0.19 -6.36
N ARG A 44 5.79 0.50 -5.27
CA ARG A 44 6.40 -0.49 -4.35
C ARG A 44 6.16 -0.08 -2.90
N LEU A 45 6.31 -1.06 -2.01
CA LEU A 45 6.28 -0.82 -0.57
C LEU A 45 7.46 0.09 -0.17
N LYS A 46 7.16 1.09 0.66
CA LYS A 46 8.14 2.05 1.17
C LYS A 46 8.52 1.71 2.61
N HIS A 47 7.54 1.70 3.50
CA HIS A 47 7.70 1.33 4.90
C HIS A 47 6.55 0.44 5.37
N THR A 48 6.85 -0.43 6.30
CA THR A 48 5.89 -1.18 7.09
C THR A 48 5.88 -0.64 8.52
N HIS A 49 4.72 -0.70 9.15
CA HIS A 49 4.51 -0.28 10.52
C HIS A 49 3.56 -1.26 11.20
N THR A 50 3.70 -1.39 12.52
CA THR A 50 2.66 -2.01 13.36
C THR A 50 1.58 -0.98 13.68
N PHE A 51 0.38 -1.43 14.06
CA PHE A 51 -0.67 -0.51 14.46
C PHE A 51 -0.25 0.39 15.65
N ASN A 52 0.45 -0.19 16.62
CA ASN A 52 0.93 0.52 17.81
C ASN A 52 1.99 1.59 17.48
N GLU A 53 2.80 1.45 16.44
CA GLU A 53 3.79 2.47 16.07
C GLU A 53 3.15 3.75 15.52
N ILE A 54 1.96 3.65 14.93
CA ILE A 54 1.25 4.79 14.31
C ILE A 54 0.16 5.34 15.22
N PHE A 55 -0.54 4.48 15.94
CA PHE A 55 -1.74 4.84 16.73
C PHE A 55 -1.59 4.62 18.23
N GLY A 56 -0.48 4.05 18.69
CA GLY A 56 -0.18 3.80 20.11
C GLY A 56 0.56 4.93 20.81
#